data_AF-A0A1G2GX26-F1
#
_entry.id   AF-A0A1G2GX26-F1
#
_cell.length_a   1.000
_cell.length_b   1.000
_cell.length_c   1.000
_cell.angle_alpha   90.00
_cell.angle_beta   90.00
_cell.angle_gamma   90.00
#
_symmetry.space_group_name_H-M   'P 1'
#
loop_
_entity.id
_entity.type
_entity.pdbx_description
1 polymer ?
#
loop_
_entity_poly.entity_id
_entity_poly.type
_entity_poly.pdbx_seq_one_letter_code
_entity_poly.pdbx_strand_id
1 'polypeptide(L)'
;MAIPCSVKTYGICGYGVSPHILLPLIRYVERNPLRAKLVRKAENWKLSSLWRREHGIIKDQKLLSKWPIEIHGDYLQFINDPQTALELEDVRHGVIKSKPYGDIEWVEKISTKLGLEQTLHAPGRPKKNGD
;
A
#
# COMPACT_ATOMS: atom_id res chain seq x y z
N MET A 1 -19.76 6.33 13.07
CA MET A 1 -20.36 5.34 12.17
C MET A 1 -19.27 4.37 11.76
N ALA A 2 -19.25 3.19 12.37
CA ALA A 2 -18.26 2.16 12.12
C ALA A 2 -18.73 1.30 10.94
N ILE A 3 -17.87 1.09 9.95
CA ILE A 3 -18.03 -0.04 9.03
C ILE A 3 -17.44 -1.24 9.78
N PRO A 4 -18.25 -2.23 10.21
CA PRO A 4 -17.74 -3.43 10.82
C PRO A 4 -17.06 -4.25 9.72
N CYS A 5 -15.74 -4.11 9.59
CA CYS A 5 -14.94 -4.93 8.69
C CYS A 5 -14.74 -6.30 9.33
N SER A 6 -15.81 -7.10 9.36
CA SER A 6 -15.71 -8.56 9.45
C SER A 6 -15.23 -9.07 8.09
N VAL A 7 -13.96 -8.78 7.77
CA VAL A 7 -13.29 -9.48 6.69
C VAL A 7 -12.68 -10.70 7.35
N LYS A 8 -13.45 -11.79 7.34
CA LYS A 8 -12.87 -13.13 7.31
C LYS A 8 -11.66 -13.05 6.37
N THR A 9 -10.53 -13.60 6.79
CA THR A 9 -9.35 -13.81 5.96
C THR A 9 -9.72 -14.65 4.74
N TYR A 10 -10.31 -14.03 3.73
CA TYR A 10 -10.64 -14.64 2.46
C TYR A 10 -9.34 -14.73 1.66
N GLY A 11 -8.63 -15.84 1.82
CA GLY A 11 -8.00 -16.52 0.70
C GLY A 11 -6.74 -15.91 0.08
N ILE A 12 -5.77 -15.44 0.86
CA ILE A 12 -4.38 -15.27 0.37
C ILE A 12 -3.36 -16.04 1.23
N CYS A 13 -3.81 -17.09 1.92
CA CYS A 13 -3.01 -17.92 2.85
C CYS A 13 -1.97 -18.84 2.17
N GLY A 14 -1.48 -18.50 0.98
CA GLY A 14 -0.51 -19.33 0.24
C GLY A 14 0.59 -18.56 -0.50
N TYR A 15 0.52 -17.23 -0.52
CA TYR A 15 1.56 -16.38 -1.10
C TYR A 15 1.90 -15.32 -0.06
N GLY A 16 3.04 -15.50 0.62
CA GLY A 16 3.55 -14.49 1.55
C GLY A 16 3.59 -13.14 0.84
N VAL A 17 2.93 -12.13 1.41
CA VAL A 17 3.01 -10.78 0.86
C VAL A 17 4.46 -10.36 0.99
N SER A 18 5.12 -10.13 -0.15
CA SER A 18 6.54 -9.81 -0.11
C SER A 18 6.75 -8.38 0.39
N PRO A 19 7.80 -8.13 1.21
CA PRO A 19 8.10 -6.79 1.72
C PRO A 19 8.19 -5.72 0.63
N HIS A 20 8.72 -6.08 -0.55
CA HIS A 20 8.89 -5.17 -1.68
C HIS A 20 7.56 -4.67 -2.29
N ILE A 21 6.45 -5.39 -2.10
CA ILE A 21 5.10 -4.95 -2.51
C ILE A 21 4.45 -4.13 -1.40
N LEU A 22 4.52 -4.61 -0.15
CA LEU A 22 3.76 -4.04 0.95
C LEU A 22 4.35 -2.73 1.48
N LEU A 23 5.68 -2.66 1.65
CA LEU A 23 6.35 -1.52 2.27
C LEU A 23 6.19 -0.23 1.46
N PRO A 24 6.31 -0.21 0.11
CA PRO A 24 6.07 1.00 -0.66
C PRO A 24 4.65 1.54 -0.53
N LEU A 25 3.64 0.66 -0.49
CA LEU A 25 2.24 1.04 -0.35
C LEU A 25 1.96 1.65 1.02
N ILE A 26 2.51 1.05 2.08
CA ILE A 26 2.33 1.58 3.43
C ILE A 26 3.09 2.90 3.60
N ARG A 27 4.33 2.98 3.09
CA ARG A 27 5.08 4.24 3.05
C ARG A 27 4.31 5.33 2.32
N TYR A 28 3.66 5.02 1.20
CA TYR A 28 2.84 5.98 0.46
C TYR A 28 1.71 6.57 1.31
N VAL A 29 1.04 5.75 2.11
CA VAL A 29 -0.07 6.15 2.99
C VAL A 29 0.43 6.89 4.23
N GLU A 30 1.38 6.31 4.97
CA GLU A 30 1.88 6.87 6.24
C GLU A 30 2.63 8.18 6.04
N ARG A 31 3.25 8.37 4.87
CA ARG A 31 3.95 9.60 4.52
C ARG A 31 3.04 10.67 3.90
N ASN A 32 1.78 10.36 3.65
CA ASN A 32 0.82 11.34 3.13
C ASN A 32 0.75 12.66 3.91
N PRO A 33 0.65 12.68 5.27
CA PRO A 33 0.62 13.93 6.03
C PRO A 33 1.94 14.74 5.91
N LEU A 34 3.08 14.07 5.79
CA LEU A 34 4.37 14.71 5.56
C LEU A 34 4.43 15.33 4.15
N ARG A 35 3.99 14.59 3.13
CA ARG A 35 3.89 15.07 1.73
C ARG A 35 2.91 16.24 1.58
N ALA A 36 1.82 16.23 2.34
CA ALA A 36 0.84 17.32 2.41
C ALA A 36 1.31 18.52 3.27
N LYS A 37 2.54 18.48 3.80
CA LYS A 37 3.14 19.53 4.66
C LYS A 37 2.36 19.81 5.95
N LEU A 38 1.58 18.84 6.44
CA LEU A 38 0.82 18.96 7.69
C LEU A 38 1.71 18.73 8.91
N VAL A 39 2.79 17.96 8.75
CA VAL A 39 3.74 17.60 9.80
C VAL A 39 5.16 17.67 9.26
N ARG A 40 6.15 17.87 10.15
CA ARG A 40 7.58 17.86 9.81
C ARG A 40 8.19 16.46 9.71
N LYS A 41 7.56 15.47 10.36
CA LYS A 41 7.93 14.06 10.33
C LYS A 41 6.67 13.21 10.30
N ALA A 42 6.71 12.06 9.66
CA ALA A 42 5.53 11.23 9.44
C ALA A 42 4.89 10.74 10.75
N GLU A 43 5.70 10.36 11.73
CA GLU A 43 5.27 9.85 13.03
C GLU A 43 4.54 10.88 13.87
N ASN A 44 4.66 12.17 13.57
CA ASN A 44 3.98 13.24 14.33
C ASN A 44 2.47 13.33 14.01
N TRP A 45 1.98 12.61 12.99
CA TRP A 45 0.56 12.63 12.62
C TRP A 45 -0.27 11.71 13.53
N LYS A 46 -0.93 12.31 14.53
CA LYS A 46 -1.72 11.59 15.57
C LYS A 46 -2.80 10.65 15.05
N LEU A 47 -3.31 10.88 13.84
CA LEU A 47 -4.36 10.05 13.24
C LEU A 47 -3.81 8.90 12.38
N SER A 48 -2.49 8.65 12.38
CA SER A 48 -1.86 7.53 11.65
C SER A 48 -1.74 6.26 12.49
N SER A 49 -1.65 5.12 11.80
CA SER A 49 -1.15 3.87 12.36
C SER A 49 0.27 4.02 12.91
N LEU A 50 1.15 4.72 12.18
CA LEU A 50 2.53 4.99 12.59
C LEU A 50 2.61 5.64 13.98
N TRP A 51 1.86 6.72 14.21
CA TRP A 51 1.82 7.38 15.51
C TRP A 51 1.35 6.42 16.62
N ARG A 52 0.36 5.57 16.34
CA ARG A 52 -0.10 4.58 17.33
C ARG A 52 0.95 3.51 17.64
N ARG A 53 1.80 3.14 16.67
CA ARG A 53 2.91 2.19 16.88
C ARG A 53 4.03 2.82 17.71
N GLU A 54 4.42 4.06 17.40
CA GLU A 54 5.57 4.73 18.03
C GLU A 54 5.23 5.43 19.36
N HIS A 55 4.04 6.02 19.46
CA HIS A 55 3.65 6.91 20.56
C HIS A 55 2.35 6.51 21.26
N GLY A 56 1.58 5.58 20.68
CA GLY A 56 0.32 5.12 21.25
C GLY A 56 0.52 4.32 22.54
N ILE A 57 -0.48 4.38 23.43
CA ILE A 57 -0.49 3.51 24.62
C ILE A 57 -0.80 2.06 24.21
N ILE A 58 -0.57 1.10 25.13
CA ILE A 58 -0.82 -0.34 24.89
C ILE A 58 -2.21 -0.61 24.32
N LYS A 59 -3.24 0.13 24.76
CA LYS A 59 -4.61 0.01 24.24
C LYS A 59 -4.72 0.39 22.76
N ASP A 60 -4.03 1.45 22.33
CA ASP A 60 -4.04 1.91 20.94
C ASP A 60 -3.24 0.97 20.04
N GLN A 61 -2.10 0.48 20.54
CA GLN A 61 -1.27 -0.49 19.82
C GLN A 61 -2.01 -1.80 19.57
N LYS A 62 -2.85 -2.25 20.52
CA LYS A 62 -3.70 -3.44 20.37
C LYS A 62 -4.77 -3.31 19.27
N LEU A 63 -5.09 -2.10 18.80
CA LEU A 63 -5.98 -1.91 17.66
C LEU A 63 -5.32 -2.29 16.33
N LEU A 64 -3.99 -2.39 16.31
CA LEU A 64 -3.24 -2.71 15.11
C LEU A 64 -2.92 -4.20 15.07
N SER A 65 -3.12 -4.82 13.91
CA SER A 65 -2.63 -6.17 13.67
C SER A 65 -1.10 -6.20 13.68
N LYS A 66 -0.56 -7.36 14.02
CA LYS A 66 0.86 -7.66 13.76
C LYS A 66 1.15 -7.50 12.28
N TRP A 67 2.39 -7.16 11.97
CA TRP A 67 2.86 -7.09 10.60
C TRP A 67 2.81 -8.49 9.96
N PRO A 68 2.34 -8.60 8.70
CA PRO A 68 2.36 -9.87 7.96
C PRO A 68 3.76 -10.20 7.43
N ILE A 69 4.72 -9.28 7.59
CA ILE A 69 6.12 -9.40 7.20
C ILE A 69 7.01 -9.03 8.39
N GLU A 70 8.25 -9.50 8.37
CA GLU A 70 9.28 -9.00 9.27
C GLU A 70 9.63 -7.56 8.89
N ILE A 71 9.66 -6.66 9.88
CA ILE A 71 10.02 -5.27 9.69
C ILE A 71 11.36 -5.00 10.34
N HIS A 72 12.24 -4.34 9.59
CA HIS A 72 13.55 -3.90 10.05
C HIS A 72 13.43 -2.77 11.08
N GLY A 73 14.37 -2.71 12.02
CA GLY A 73 14.35 -1.72 13.11
C GLY A 73 14.47 -0.26 12.66
N ASP A 74 14.89 -0.02 11.42
CA ASP A 74 15.05 1.31 10.78
C ASP A 74 13.79 1.77 10.03
N TYR A 75 12.64 1.11 10.21
CA TYR A 75 11.39 1.44 9.53
C TYR A 75 11.01 2.93 9.62
N LEU A 76 11.19 3.55 10.79
CA LEU A 76 10.88 4.95 11.01
C LEU A 76 11.75 5.89 10.14
N GLN A 77 13.02 5.53 9.95
CA GLN A 77 13.92 6.25 9.06
C GLN A 77 13.47 6.09 7.60
N PHE A 78 13.21 4.84 7.18
CA PHE A 78 12.71 4.54 5.84
C PHE A 78 11.46 5.35 5.46
N ILE A 79 10.50 5.52 6.38
CA ILE A 79 9.30 6.33 6.12
C ILE A 79 9.64 7.82 5.91
N ASN A 80 10.57 8.36 6.68
CA ASN A 80 10.93 9.78 6.62
C ASN A 80 11.89 10.12 5.47
N ASP A 81 12.71 9.18 5.03
CA ASP A 81 13.66 9.36 3.92
C ASP A 81 12.98 9.84 2.65
N PRO A 82 13.57 10.73 1.84
CA PRO A 82 13.05 11.16 0.54
C PRO A 82 12.58 9.99 -0.35
N GLN A 83 11.46 10.18 -1.03
CA GLN A 83 10.92 9.23 -2.01
C GLN A 83 10.97 9.93 -3.35
N THR A 84 11.42 9.20 -4.36
CA THR A 84 11.58 9.73 -5.72
C THR A 84 10.20 9.97 -6.36
N ALA A 85 10.17 10.87 -7.34
CA ALA A 85 8.94 11.10 -8.11
C ALA A 85 8.48 9.84 -8.85
N LEU A 86 9.42 9.01 -9.31
CA LEU A 86 9.13 7.76 -10.02
C LEU A 86 8.43 6.73 -9.13
N GLU A 87 8.97 6.48 -7.93
CA GLU A 87 8.34 5.57 -6.95
C GLU A 87 6.92 6.04 -6.57
N LEU A 88 6.74 7.36 -6.45
CA LEU A 88 5.45 7.94 -6.12
C LEU A 88 4.44 7.78 -7.26
N GLU A 89 4.89 7.98 -8.49
CA GLU A 89 4.05 7.88 -9.67
C GLU A 89 3.63 6.43 -9.94
N ASP A 90 4.52 5.46 -9.71
CA ASP A 90 4.19 4.04 -9.87
C ASP A 90 3.03 3.61 -8.94
N VAL A 91 3.09 4.01 -7.66
CA VAL A 91 1.98 3.75 -6.72
C VAL A 91 0.70 4.49 -7.13
N ARG A 92 0.81 5.76 -7.55
CA ARG A 92 -0.34 6.55 -8.00
C ARG A 92 -1.01 5.96 -9.23
N HIS A 93 -0.22 5.49 -10.17
CA HIS A 93 -0.72 4.82 -11.36
C HIS A 93 -1.54 3.58 -10.97
N GLY A 94 -1.06 2.79 -10.00
CA GLY A 94 -1.84 1.69 -9.42
C GLY A 94 -3.19 2.15 -8.85
N VAL A 95 -3.21 3.24 -8.08
CA VAL A 95 -4.44 3.82 -7.49
C VAL A 95 -5.41 4.32 -8.55
N ILE A 96 -4.94 5.07 -9.55
CA ILE A 96 -5.78 5.66 -10.60
C ILE A 96 -6.41 4.57 -11.48
N LYS A 97 -5.60 3.56 -11.81
CA LYS A 97 -5.98 2.51 -12.76
C LYS A 97 -6.63 1.30 -12.08
N SER A 98 -6.76 1.34 -10.75
CA SER A 98 -7.17 0.21 -9.90
C SER A 98 -6.36 -1.06 -10.17
N LYS A 99 -5.09 -0.91 -10.56
CA LYS A 99 -4.19 -2.01 -10.91
C LYS A 99 -3.49 -2.51 -9.64
N PRO A 100 -3.32 -3.84 -9.46
CA PRO A 100 -2.40 -4.36 -8.45
C PRO A 100 -0.99 -3.76 -8.58
N TYR A 101 -0.32 -3.55 -7.44
CA TYR A 101 1.04 -3.04 -7.36
C TYR A 101 2.03 -4.19 -7.11
N GLY A 102 3.18 -4.16 -7.77
CA GLY A 102 4.23 -5.18 -7.65
C GLY A 102 4.93 -5.46 -8.98
N ASP A 103 5.73 -6.52 -8.97
CA ASP A 103 6.34 -7.11 -10.16
C ASP A 103 5.30 -7.62 -11.16
N ILE A 104 5.68 -7.69 -12.43
CA ILE A 104 4.76 -8.03 -13.54
C ILE A 104 4.13 -9.41 -13.30
N GLU A 105 4.92 -10.41 -12.90
CA GLU A 105 4.43 -11.77 -12.63
C GLU A 105 3.39 -11.79 -11.52
N TRP A 106 3.64 -11.07 -10.42
CA TRP A 106 2.65 -10.93 -9.34
C TRP A 106 1.38 -10.20 -9.77
N VAL A 107 1.53 -9.10 -10.52
CA VAL A 107 0.41 -8.29 -10.98
C VAL A 107 -0.49 -9.09 -11.90
N GLU A 108 0.06 -9.82 -12.86
CA GLU A 108 -0.72 -10.68 -13.76
C GLU A 108 -1.46 -11.77 -12.99
N LYS A 109 -0.74 -12.48 -12.12
CA LYS A 109 -1.30 -13.55 -11.30
C LYS A 109 -2.45 -13.08 -10.39
N ILE A 110 -2.26 -11.95 -9.71
CA ILE A 110 -3.30 -11.39 -8.84
C ILE A 110 -4.45 -10.82 -9.66
N SER A 111 -4.18 -10.22 -10.81
CA SER A 111 -5.23 -9.72 -11.69
C SER A 111 -6.13 -10.85 -12.16
N THR A 112 -5.56 -11.98 -12.60
CA THR A 112 -6.35 -13.17 -12.97
C THR A 112 -7.13 -13.73 -11.80
N LYS A 113 -6.51 -13.84 -10.62
CA LYS A 113 -7.19 -14.37 -9.43
C LYS A 113 -8.38 -13.51 -8.98
N LEU A 114 -8.27 -12.19 -9.14
CA LEU A 114 -9.29 -11.24 -8.70
C LEU A 114 -10.26 -10.82 -9.82
N GLY A 115 -10.08 -11.29 -11.05
CA GLY A 115 -10.89 -10.86 -12.21
C GLY A 115 -10.65 -9.39 -12.60
N LEU A 116 -9.42 -8.89 -12.41
CA LEU A 116 -9.02 -7.49 -12.64
C LEU A 116 -8.18 -7.31 -13.90
N GLU A 117 -8.16 -8.26 -14.83
CA GLU A 117 -7.35 -8.21 -16.05
C GLU A 117 -7.68 -6.97 -16.90
N GLN A 118 -8.92 -6.50 -16.83
CA GLN A 118 -9.36 -5.25 -17.47
C GLN A 118 -8.56 -4.02 -17.02
N THR A 119 -8.08 -4.01 -15.77
CA THR A 119 -7.22 -2.96 -15.23
C THR A 119 -5.81 -2.99 -15.82
N LEU A 120 -5.44 -3.99 -16.61
CA LEU A 120 -4.14 -4.04 -17.30
C LEU A 120 -4.19 -3.40 -18.68
N HIS A 121 -5.36 -3.36 -19.33
CA HIS A 121 -5.51 -2.83 -20.69
C HIS A 121 -5.56 -1.30 -20.76
N ALA A 122 -5.11 -0.73 -21.89
CA ALA A 122 -5.24 0.71 -22.12
C ALA A 122 -6.73 1.11 -22.13
N PRO A 123 -7.08 2.31 -21.62
CA PRO A 123 -8.46 2.78 -21.66
C PRO A 123 -8.94 2.94 -23.11
N GLY A 124 -10.18 2.56 -23.37
CA GLY A 124 -10.85 2.72 -24.67
C GLY A 124 -10.97 1.44 -25.48
N ARG A 125 -11.53 1.58 -26.70
CA ARG A 125 -11.73 0.47 -27.63
C ARG A 125 -10.36 -0.09 -28.05
N PRO A 126 -10.17 -1.43 -28.10
CA PRO A 126 -8.99 -2.04 -28.70
C PRO A 126 -8.74 -1.46 -30.08
N LYS A 127 -7.50 -1.03 -30.35
CA LYS A 127 -7.12 -0.54 -31.67
C LYS A 127 -7.38 -1.68 -32.66
N LYS A 128 -8.15 -1.40 -33.72
CA LYS A 128 -8.26 -2.32 -34.84
C LYS A 128 -6.84 -2.47 -35.38
N ASN A 129 -6.33 -3.70 -35.48
CA ASN A 129 -5.03 -3.97 -36.10
C ASN A 129 -4.99 -3.19 -37.42
N GLY A 130 -4.03 -2.28 -37.55
CA GLY A 130 -3.85 -1.50 -38.76
C GLY A 130 -3.27 -2.44 -39.81
N ASP A 131 -4.05 -2.66 -40.86
CA ASP A 131 -3.50 -2.89 -42.21
C ASP A 131 -2.82 -1.60 -42.69
#